data_AF-A0A257QRZ0-F1
#
_entry.id   AF-A0A257QRZ0-F1
#
_cell.length_a   1.000
_cell.length_b   1.000
_cell.length_c   1.000
_cell.angle_alpha   90.00
_cell.angle_beta   90.00
_cell.angle_gamma   90.00
#
_symmetry.space_group_name_H-M   'P 1'
#
loop_
_entity.id
_entity.type
_entity.pdbx_description
1 polymer ?
#
loop_
_entity_poly.entity_id
_entity_poly.type
_entity_poly.pdbx_seq_one_letter_code
_entity_poly.pdbx_strand_id
1 'polypeptide(L)'
;MAEQDFQPFAAAVGANVLTQAEYLALAALGPGFSSGILPSNNLNKVLRQSSIMAAVLGDLIEGVSGQNVLDDGTTTTILSNLASSIMRGGGIGIDSGAANAYIVALPIAPIAYETGMIVRFVPLNANTGASTINVNGLGVVDVIGQAGDVLQGAEIGVAPTAVIFNGTEFELLYSMGGKFQVPPATASNQAVNLGQSVAGGTLLDLTASRSLGTTYTNSTARPKIVMISVI
;
A
#
# COMPACT_ATOMS: atom_id res chain seq x y z
N MET A 1 21.85 -3.52 7.05
CA MET A 1 21.10 -2.35 6.55
C MET A 1 21.89 -1.79 5.39
N ALA A 2 21.24 -1.22 4.38
CA ALA A 2 21.95 -0.56 3.31
C ALA A 2 22.63 0.72 3.84
N GLU A 3 23.65 1.18 3.13
CA GLU A 3 24.46 2.35 3.51
C GLU A 3 24.16 3.52 2.57
N GLN A 4 24.15 4.74 3.13
CA GLN A 4 23.93 5.99 2.43
C GLN A 4 25.06 6.95 2.83
N ASP A 5 25.80 7.46 1.84
CA ASP A 5 26.98 8.30 2.08
C ASP A 5 26.73 9.80 1.96
N PHE A 6 25.62 10.23 1.35
CA PHE A 6 25.32 11.64 1.11
C PHE A 6 24.84 12.32 2.40
N GLN A 7 25.75 13.02 3.08
CA GLN A 7 25.47 13.64 4.37
C GLN A 7 25.09 15.13 4.27
N PRO A 8 24.17 15.62 5.12
CA PRO A 8 23.90 17.05 5.24
C PRO A 8 25.12 17.87 5.71
N PHE A 9 25.53 18.87 4.93
CA PHE A 9 26.60 19.78 5.30
C PHE A 9 26.07 20.94 6.16
N ALA A 10 26.84 21.32 7.19
CA ALA A 10 26.53 22.44 8.10
C ALA A 10 25.12 22.36 8.72
N ALA A 11 24.59 21.15 8.98
CA ALA A 11 23.23 20.94 9.49
C ALA A 11 23.06 21.18 11.00
N ALA A 12 24.17 21.12 11.76
CA ALA A 12 24.18 21.25 13.21
C ALA A 12 23.61 22.60 13.72
N VAL A 13 23.12 22.60 14.96
CA VAL A 13 22.72 23.81 15.68
C VAL A 13 23.94 24.72 15.84
N GLY A 14 23.77 26.01 15.55
CA GLY A 14 24.87 26.99 15.63
C GLY A 14 25.85 26.95 14.46
N ALA A 15 25.57 26.18 13.40
CA ALA A 15 26.37 26.22 12.18
C ALA A 15 26.44 27.65 11.61
N ASN A 16 27.60 28.04 11.10
CA ASN A 16 27.83 29.33 10.47
C ASN A 16 27.12 29.40 9.10
N VAL A 17 25.81 29.66 9.11
CA VAL A 17 24.95 29.75 7.93
C VAL A 17 24.02 30.96 8.04
N LEU A 18 23.62 31.54 6.91
CA LEU A 18 22.56 32.55 6.90
C LEU A 18 21.23 31.98 7.42
N THR A 19 20.45 32.83 8.10
CA THR A 19 19.04 32.54 8.36
C THR A 19 18.27 32.42 7.04
N GLN A 20 17.07 31.83 7.09
CA GLN A 20 16.26 31.73 5.88
C GLN A 20 15.85 33.11 5.33
N ALA A 21 15.52 34.05 6.21
CA ALA A 21 15.14 35.41 5.82
C ALA A 21 16.29 36.15 5.14
N GLU A 22 17.51 36.07 5.69
CA GLU A 22 18.70 36.70 5.10
C GLU A 22 19.05 36.08 3.73
N TYR A 23 18.89 34.77 3.57
CA TYR A 23 19.16 34.10 2.30
C TYR A 23 18.14 34.52 1.21
N LEU A 24 16.86 34.62 1.55
CA LEU A 24 15.82 35.08 0.63
C LEU A 24 15.99 36.56 0.24
N ALA A 25 16.56 37.38 1.12
CA ALA A 25 16.86 38.80 0.86
C ALA A 25 18.20 39.01 0.14
N LEU A 26 19.01 37.96 -0.05
CA LEU A 26 20.34 38.07 -0.61
C LEU A 26 20.29 38.47 -2.08
N ALA A 27 20.91 39.60 -2.43
CA ALA A 27 20.96 40.10 -3.81
C ALA A 27 21.55 39.08 -4.81
N ALA A 28 22.42 38.18 -4.33
CA ALA A 28 23.03 37.12 -5.12
C ALA A 28 22.14 35.88 -5.33
N LEU A 29 20.94 35.79 -4.73
CA LEU A 29 20.07 34.61 -4.85
C LEU A 29 19.65 34.33 -6.30
N GLY A 30 19.36 35.39 -7.06
CA GLY A 30 18.99 35.29 -8.47
C GLY A 30 20.19 35.12 -9.41
N PRO A 31 21.13 36.08 -9.46
CA PRO A 31 22.25 36.06 -10.41
C PRO A 31 23.45 35.19 -9.99
N GLY A 32 23.46 34.68 -8.76
CA GLY A 32 24.63 34.02 -8.17
C GLY A 32 25.65 35.01 -7.61
N PHE A 33 26.71 34.48 -6.98
CA PHE A 33 27.81 35.29 -6.48
C PHE A 33 28.72 35.76 -7.63
N SER A 34 29.02 37.05 -7.64
CA SER A 34 30.02 37.64 -8.54
C SER A 34 31.45 37.33 -8.09
N SER A 35 32.43 37.62 -8.95
CA SER A 35 33.86 37.53 -8.58
C SER A 35 34.16 38.36 -7.33
N GLY A 36 34.91 37.78 -6.39
CA GLY A 36 35.25 38.40 -5.12
C GLY A 36 35.38 37.39 -3.99
N ILE A 37 35.51 37.89 -2.76
CA ILE A 37 35.57 37.07 -1.54
C ILE A 37 34.14 36.77 -1.09
N LEU A 38 33.79 35.49 -1.02
CA LEU A 38 32.49 35.02 -0.56
C LEU A 38 32.50 34.82 0.97
N PRO A 39 31.61 35.49 1.73
CA PRO A 39 31.43 35.17 3.15
C PRO A 39 31.10 33.70 3.36
N SER A 40 31.76 33.05 4.33
CA SER A 40 31.63 31.61 4.55
C SER A 40 30.21 31.18 4.94
N ASN A 41 29.46 32.03 5.64
CA ASN A 41 28.04 31.80 5.95
C ASN A 41 27.15 31.73 4.70
N ASN A 42 27.47 32.50 3.67
CA ASN A 42 26.76 32.47 2.40
C ASN A 42 27.04 31.15 1.66
N LEU A 43 28.31 30.75 1.57
CA LEU A 43 28.70 29.47 0.95
C LEU A 43 28.09 28.28 1.70
N ASN A 44 28.21 28.27 3.02
CA ASN A 44 27.66 27.20 3.86
C ASN A 44 26.14 27.10 3.72
N LYS A 45 25.43 28.22 3.54
CA LYS A 45 23.98 28.19 3.31
C LYS A 45 23.62 27.49 1.99
N VAL A 46 24.33 27.82 0.90
CA VAL A 46 24.10 27.17 -0.41
C VAL A 46 24.41 25.68 -0.33
N LEU A 47 25.57 25.31 0.22
CA LEU A 47 25.98 23.91 0.40
C LEU A 47 25.03 23.14 1.32
N ARG A 48 24.51 23.77 2.39
CA ARG A 48 23.52 23.18 3.28
C ARG A 48 22.21 22.88 2.55
N GLN A 49 21.68 23.81 1.75
CA GLN A 49 20.44 23.59 1.00
C GLN A 49 20.58 22.43 0.00
N SER A 50 21.70 22.35 -0.73
CA SER A 50 21.91 21.27 -1.70
C SER A 50 22.17 19.91 -1.04
N SER A 51 23.05 19.86 -0.04
CA SER A 51 23.42 18.60 0.65
C SER A 51 22.27 18.01 1.45
N ILE A 52 21.39 18.82 2.05
CA ILE A 52 20.18 18.31 2.71
C ILE A 52 19.28 17.61 1.69
N MET A 53 19.05 18.21 0.51
CA MET A 53 18.23 17.58 -0.52
C MET A 53 18.86 16.30 -1.07
N ALA A 54 20.18 16.28 -1.24
CA ALA A 54 20.92 15.09 -1.65
C ALA A 54 20.79 13.97 -0.60
N ALA A 55 20.92 14.29 0.69
CA ALA A 55 20.76 13.34 1.77
C ALA A 55 19.36 12.72 1.80
N VAL A 56 18.31 13.55 1.73
CA VAL A 56 16.91 13.09 1.70
C VAL A 56 16.62 12.20 0.49
N LEU A 57 17.17 12.54 -0.68
CA LEU A 57 17.07 11.68 -1.87
C LEU A 57 17.79 10.34 -1.66
N GLY A 58 18.96 10.37 -1.04
CA GLY A 58 19.69 9.16 -0.68
C GLY A 58 18.90 8.27 0.28
N ASP A 59 18.32 8.84 1.35
CA ASP A 59 17.49 8.11 2.31
C ASP A 59 16.24 7.51 1.66
N LEU A 60 15.62 8.24 0.72
CA LEU A 60 14.49 7.73 -0.06
C LEU A 60 14.90 6.51 -0.89
N ILE A 61 16.03 6.60 -1.59
CA ILE A 61 16.53 5.49 -2.42
C ILE A 61 16.91 4.30 -1.54
N GLU A 62 17.68 4.52 -0.47
CA GLU A 62 18.13 3.49 0.46
C GLU A 62 16.93 2.78 1.11
N GLY A 63 16.02 3.53 1.73
CA GLY A 63 14.86 2.96 2.40
C GLY A 63 13.93 2.20 1.44
N VAL A 64 13.62 2.78 0.27
CA VAL A 64 12.66 2.16 -0.65
C VAL A 64 13.28 1.04 -1.47
N SER A 65 14.53 1.14 -1.91
CA SER A 65 15.18 0.09 -2.72
C SER A 65 15.80 -1.01 -1.86
N GLY A 66 16.22 -0.70 -0.63
CA GLY A 66 17.02 -1.58 0.21
C GLY A 66 18.48 -1.72 -0.25
N GLN A 67 18.93 -0.85 -1.18
CA GLN A 67 20.25 -0.88 -1.78
C GLN A 67 21.11 0.29 -1.32
N ASN A 68 22.43 0.10 -1.33
CA ASN A 68 23.37 1.15 -0.95
C ASN A 68 23.34 2.35 -1.91
N VAL A 69 23.60 3.54 -1.38
CA VAL A 69 23.71 4.81 -2.09
C VAL A 69 25.05 5.45 -1.71
N LEU A 70 26.13 4.99 -2.37
CA LEU A 70 27.50 5.34 -2.03
C LEU A 70 28.02 6.58 -2.80
N ASP A 71 28.90 7.36 -2.18
CA ASP A 71 29.60 8.50 -2.81
C ASP A 71 30.96 8.07 -3.39
N ASP A 72 30.93 7.11 -4.32
CA ASP A 72 32.10 6.54 -4.99
C ASP A 72 32.26 6.99 -6.45
N GLY A 73 31.42 7.94 -6.88
CA GLY A 73 31.36 8.44 -8.25
C GLY A 73 30.53 7.59 -9.23
N THR A 74 29.89 6.49 -8.80
CA THR A 74 29.13 5.59 -9.68
C THR A 74 27.68 6.03 -9.92
N THR A 75 27.50 7.07 -10.73
CA THR A 75 26.17 7.62 -11.03
C THR A 75 25.18 6.62 -11.65
N THR A 76 25.66 5.64 -12.41
CA THR A 76 24.83 4.57 -13.00
C THR A 76 24.17 3.69 -11.94
N THR A 77 24.90 3.34 -10.86
CA THR A 77 24.37 2.54 -9.75
C THR A 77 23.25 3.28 -9.04
N ILE A 78 23.50 4.55 -8.70
CA ILE A 78 22.52 5.42 -8.05
C ILE A 78 21.27 5.57 -8.92
N LEU A 79 21.43 5.75 -10.24
CA LEU A 79 20.30 5.84 -11.17
C LEU A 79 19.47 4.54 -11.21
N SER A 80 20.12 3.38 -11.21
CA SER A 80 19.43 2.08 -11.16
C SER A 80 18.66 1.89 -9.84
N ASN A 81 19.25 2.29 -8.72
CA ASN A 81 18.61 2.20 -7.41
C ASN A 81 17.43 3.18 -7.31
N LEU A 82 17.56 4.39 -7.86
CA LEU A 82 16.46 5.36 -7.98
C LEU A 82 15.33 4.84 -8.87
N ALA A 83 15.64 4.24 -10.02
CA ALA A 83 14.62 3.64 -10.88
C ALA A 83 13.86 2.53 -10.14
N SER A 84 14.60 1.69 -9.41
CA SER A 84 14.03 0.63 -8.58
C SER A 84 13.13 1.19 -7.48
N SER A 85 13.53 2.26 -6.79
CA SER A 85 12.72 2.87 -5.74
C SER A 85 11.41 3.44 -6.28
N ILE A 86 11.45 4.11 -7.43
CA ILE A 86 10.26 4.64 -8.11
C ILE A 86 9.31 3.50 -8.51
N MET A 87 9.83 2.41 -9.10
CA MET A 87 9.00 1.28 -9.53
C MET A 87 8.33 0.55 -8.35
N ARG A 88 8.97 0.53 -7.17
CA ARG A 88 8.38 -0.03 -5.95
C ARG A 88 7.26 0.85 -5.38
N GLY A 89 7.22 2.14 -5.70
CA GLY A 89 6.12 3.05 -5.40
C GLY A 89 5.92 3.31 -3.91
N GLY A 90 6.99 3.74 -3.22
CA GLY A 90 6.97 4.01 -1.77
C GLY A 90 7.42 2.83 -0.89
N GLY A 91 7.71 1.68 -1.52
CA GLY A 91 8.23 0.49 -0.86
C GLY A 91 7.17 -0.59 -0.66
N ILE A 92 7.59 -1.72 -0.11
CA ILE A 92 6.68 -2.80 0.29
C ILE A 92 6.77 -2.90 1.80
N GLY A 93 5.62 -2.75 2.45
CA GLY A 93 5.50 -2.83 3.89
C GLY A 93 5.69 -4.25 4.40
N ILE A 94 6.30 -4.34 5.58
CA ILE A 94 6.50 -5.60 6.29
C ILE A 94 5.35 -5.74 7.28
N ASP A 95 4.55 -6.79 7.13
CA ASP A 95 3.52 -7.13 8.09
C ASP A 95 4.12 -7.92 9.27
N SER A 96 3.79 -7.47 10.48
CA SER A 96 4.15 -8.10 11.75
C SER A 96 2.92 -8.44 12.60
N GLY A 97 1.73 -8.23 12.04
CA GLY A 97 0.46 -8.44 12.70
C GLY A 97 -0.01 -9.89 12.73
N ALA A 98 -1.22 -10.07 13.23
CA ALA A 98 -1.93 -11.35 13.26
C ALA A 98 -3.01 -11.39 12.18
N ALA A 99 -3.65 -12.56 11.99
CA ALA A 99 -4.84 -12.65 11.14
C ALA A 99 -5.87 -11.60 11.53
N ASN A 100 -6.44 -10.90 10.55
CA ASN A 100 -7.41 -9.82 10.69
C ASN A 100 -6.91 -8.53 11.38
N ALA A 101 -5.66 -8.48 11.86
CA ALA A 101 -5.09 -7.32 12.53
C ALA A 101 -3.66 -7.10 12.04
N TYR A 102 -3.54 -6.49 10.86
CA TYR A 102 -2.27 -6.26 10.17
C TYR A 102 -1.52 -5.07 10.79
N ILE A 103 -0.20 -5.23 10.97
CA ILE A 103 0.69 -4.17 11.47
C ILE A 103 1.80 -4.01 10.45
N VAL A 104 1.70 -2.98 9.63
CA VAL A 104 2.53 -2.81 8.43
C VAL A 104 3.56 -1.70 8.65
N ALA A 105 4.84 -2.05 8.57
CA ALA A 105 5.92 -1.08 8.59
C ALA A 105 6.39 -0.79 7.16
N LEU A 106 6.11 0.40 6.64
CA LEU A 106 6.70 0.90 5.40
C LEU A 106 8.11 1.43 5.68
N PRO A 107 9.04 1.29 4.71
CA PRO A 107 10.42 1.77 4.87
C PRO A 107 10.49 3.30 4.97
N ILE A 108 9.62 4.01 4.24
CA ILE A 108 9.44 5.44 4.38
C ILE A 108 8.13 5.66 5.11
N ALA A 109 8.23 6.05 6.37
CA ALA A 109 7.07 6.21 7.24
C ALA A 109 6.24 7.43 6.79
N PRO A 110 4.96 7.26 6.39
CA PRO A 110 4.06 8.39 6.23
C PRO A 110 3.80 9.04 7.59
N ILE A 111 3.49 10.34 7.60
CA ILE A 111 3.17 11.10 8.82
C ILE A 111 1.67 11.09 9.16
N ALA A 112 0.82 10.73 8.19
CA ALA A 112 -0.62 10.64 8.32
C ALA A 112 -1.19 9.75 7.20
N TYR A 113 -2.43 9.30 7.37
CA TYR A 113 -3.21 8.72 6.29
C TYR A 113 -3.78 9.83 5.42
N GLU A 114 -3.50 9.79 4.11
CA GLU A 114 -4.00 10.75 3.13
C GLU A 114 -4.86 10.04 2.09
N THR A 115 -5.98 10.64 1.69
CA THR A 115 -6.88 10.04 0.69
C THR A 115 -6.11 9.75 -0.60
N GLY A 116 -6.25 8.53 -1.12
CA GLY A 116 -5.55 8.04 -2.29
C GLY A 116 -4.21 7.36 -1.98
N MET A 117 -3.76 7.34 -0.72
CA MET A 117 -2.52 6.64 -0.35
C MET A 117 -2.67 5.13 -0.56
N ILE A 118 -1.78 4.56 -1.37
CA ILE A 118 -1.70 3.11 -1.58
C ILE A 118 -0.65 2.51 -0.66
N VAL A 119 -1.04 1.49 0.09
CA VAL A 119 -0.14 0.70 0.95
C VAL A 119 -0.01 -0.69 0.34
N ARG A 120 1.22 -1.05 -0.04
CA ARG A 120 1.57 -2.36 -0.57
C ARG A 120 2.31 -3.14 0.48
N PHE A 121 1.92 -4.39 0.71
CA PHE A 121 2.55 -5.26 1.71
C PHE A 121 2.33 -6.73 1.36
N VAL A 122 3.03 -7.62 2.05
CA VAL A 122 2.77 -9.07 1.99
C VAL A 122 2.19 -9.46 3.36
N PRO A 123 0.88 -9.77 3.45
CA PRO A 123 0.27 -10.20 4.70
C PRO A 123 0.92 -11.50 5.20
N LEU A 124 1.17 -11.61 6.50
CA LEU A 124 1.71 -12.84 7.11
C LEU A 124 0.63 -13.92 7.25
N ASN A 125 -0.62 -13.48 7.44
CA ASN A 125 -1.77 -14.34 7.68
C ASN A 125 -2.92 -13.97 6.75
N ALA A 126 -3.57 -14.98 6.15
CA ALA A 126 -4.80 -14.76 5.42
C ALA A 126 -5.91 -14.27 6.36
N ASN A 127 -6.80 -13.40 5.89
CA ASN A 127 -7.93 -12.97 6.69
C ASN A 127 -8.97 -14.10 6.82
N THR A 128 -9.70 -14.11 7.93
CA THR A 128 -10.82 -15.02 8.18
C THR A 128 -12.14 -14.29 8.40
N GLY A 129 -12.13 -12.96 8.29
CA GLY A 129 -13.29 -12.08 8.40
C GLY A 129 -12.89 -10.60 8.27
N ALA A 130 -13.64 -9.74 8.95
CA ALA A 130 -13.35 -8.31 9.04
C ALA A 130 -11.91 -8.08 9.49
N SER A 131 -11.21 -7.14 8.86
CA SER A 131 -9.79 -6.94 9.08
C SER A 131 -9.46 -5.47 9.29
N THR A 132 -8.36 -5.21 9.99
CA THR A 132 -7.81 -3.86 10.21
C THR A 132 -6.35 -3.78 9.84
N ILE A 133 -5.85 -2.58 9.56
CA ILE A 133 -4.44 -2.30 9.32
C ILE A 133 -3.97 -1.11 10.18
N ASN A 134 -2.75 -1.20 10.72
CA ASN A 134 -2.04 -0.08 11.32
C ASN A 134 -0.69 0.11 10.64
N VAL A 135 -0.53 1.20 9.91
CA VAL A 135 0.68 1.51 9.13
C VAL A 135 1.58 2.41 9.94
N ASN A 136 2.82 1.96 10.21
CA ASN A 136 3.85 2.72 10.95
C ASN A 136 3.36 3.35 12.28
N GLY A 137 2.33 2.79 12.91
CA GLY A 137 1.78 3.30 14.16
C GLY A 137 0.90 4.55 14.03
N LEU A 138 0.44 4.90 12.82
CA LEU A 138 -0.44 6.06 12.58
C LEU A 138 -1.85 5.90 13.15
N GLY A 139 -2.25 4.68 13.50
CA GLY A 139 -3.56 4.36 14.03
C GLY A 139 -4.18 3.17 13.29
N VAL A 140 -5.07 2.46 13.99
CA VAL A 140 -5.79 1.31 13.43
C VAL A 140 -6.94 1.81 12.55
N VAL A 141 -7.02 1.29 11.33
CA VAL A 141 -8.05 1.61 10.34
C VAL A 141 -8.63 0.31 9.78
N ASP A 142 -9.94 0.28 9.53
CA ASP A 142 -10.61 -0.88 8.95
C ASP A 142 -10.17 -1.11 7.49
N VAL A 143 -10.07 -2.37 7.11
CA VAL A 143 -9.86 -2.80 5.73
C VAL A 143 -11.15 -3.40 5.20
N ILE A 144 -11.70 -2.76 4.18
CA ILE A 144 -12.92 -3.15 3.48
C ILE A 144 -12.59 -3.69 2.10
N GLY A 145 -13.51 -4.48 1.55
CA GLY A 145 -13.47 -4.89 0.17
C GLY A 145 -14.04 -3.84 -0.77
N GLN A 146 -14.21 -4.23 -2.02
CA GLN A 146 -14.79 -3.35 -3.03
C GLN A 146 -16.23 -2.98 -2.67
N ALA A 147 -16.67 -1.80 -3.14
CA ALA A 147 -18.02 -1.27 -2.92
C ALA A 147 -18.38 -0.97 -1.44
N GLY A 148 -17.39 -0.93 -0.54
CA GLY A 148 -17.62 -0.59 0.87
C GLY A 148 -17.99 -1.77 1.77
N ASP A 149 -17.93 -3.00 1.26
CA ASP A 149 -18.33 -4.17 2.02
C ASP A 149 -17.25 -4.62 3.01
N VAL A 150 -17.66 -5.05 4.20
CA VAL A 150 -16.76 -5.67 5.18
C VAL A 150 -16.22 -6.99 4.62
N LEU A 151 -14.91 -7.24 4.78
CA LEU A 151 -14.28 -8.49 4.36
C LEU A 151 -14.88 -9.72 5.08
N GLN A 152 -15.05 -10.82 4.34
CA GLN A 152 -15.76 -12.02 4.80
C GLN A 152 -14.82 -13.20 5.11
N GLY A 153 -13.57 -13.13 4.66
CA GLY A 153 -12.54 -14.15 4.83
C GLY A 153 -11.94 -14.59 3.50
N ALA A 154 -10.63 -14.83 3.52
CA ALA A 154 -9.81 -15.24 2.40
C ALA A 154 -9.69 -14.23 1.22
N GLU A 155 -10.25 -13.02 1.29
CA GLU A 155 -9.99 -11.97 0.30
C GLU A 155 -8.56 -11.43 0.37
N ILE A 156 -7.94 -11.47 1.55
CA ILE A 156 -6.54 -11.16 1.77
C ILE A 156 -5.79 -12.48 1.95
N GLY A 157 -4.95 -12.82 0.97
CA GLY A 157 -4.08 -14.00 1.01
C GLY A 157 -2.68 -13.69 1.57
N VAL A 158 -1.87 -14.73 1.74
CA VAL A 158 -0.44 -14.61 2.13
C VAL A 158 0.42 -14.37 0.88
N ALA A 159 0.15 -13.27 0.18
CA ALA A 159 0.89 -12.87 -1.01
C ALA A 159 0.75 -11.34 -1.27
N PRO A 160 1.47 -10.76 -2.25
CA PRO A 160 1.45 -9.33 -2.50
C PRO A 160 0.04 -8.75 -2.57
N THR A 161 -0.21 -7.76 -1.73
CA THR A 161 -1.52 -7.14 -1.50
C THR A 161 -1.36 -5.63 -1.52
N ALA A 162 -2.36 -4.93 -2.03
CA ALA A 162 -2.45 -3.47 -1.95
C ALA A 162 -3.82 -3.02 -1.48
N VAL A 163 -3.81 -2.01 -0.61
CA VAL A 163 -5.00 -1.30 -0.14
C VAL A 163 -4.84 0.19 -0.42
N ILE A 164 -5.94 0.91 -0.63
CA ILE A 164 -5.97 2.36 -0.84
C ILE A 164 -6.78 3.04 0.24
N PHE A 165 -6.26 4.11 0.84
CA PHE A 165 -7.01 4.87 1.83
C PHE A 165 -8.04 5.76 1.14
N ASN A 166 -9.33 5.61 1.48
CA ASN A 166 -10.42 6.39 0.87
C ASN A 166 -10.73 7.69 1.64
N GLY A 167 -10.02 7.98 2.73
CA GLY A 167 -10.27 9.10 3.65
C GLY A 167 -10.86 8.69 4.99
N THR A 168 -11.39 7.46 5.10
CA THR A 168 -11.94 6.89 6.35
C THR A 168 -11.40 5.48 6.61
N GLU A 169 -11.40 4.63 5.58
CA GLU A 169 -11.04 3.22 5.64
C GLU A 169 -10.03 2.89 4.52
N PHE A 170 -9.41 1.71 4.61
CA PHE A 170 -8.61 1.15 3.53
C PHE A 170 -9.45 0.22 2.66
N GLU A 171 -9.52 0.50 1.37
CA GLU A 171 -10.19 -0.37 0.39
C GLU A 171 -9.19 -1.32 -0.29
N LEU A 172 -9.53 -2.60 -0.35
CA LEU A 172 -8.71 -3.63 -1.01
C LEU A 172 -8.70 -3.42 -2.52
N LEU A 173 -7.54 -3.04 -3.07
CA LEU A 173 -7.33 -2.95 -4.52
C LEU A 173 -7.10 -4.34 -5.12
N TYR A 174 -6.17 -5.10 -4.54
CA TYR A 174 -5.87 -6.46 -4.93
C TYR A 174 -5.21 -7.22 -3.79
N SER A 175 -5.38 -8.55 -3.80
CA SER A 175 -4.54 -9.49 -3.04
C SER A 175 -4.24 -10.69 -3.93
N MET A 176 -2.97 -10.91 -4.24
CA MET A 176 -2.58 -12.11 -5.00
C MET A 176 -2.88 -13.35 -4.14
N GLY A 177 -3.59 -14.33 -4.69
CA GLY A 177 -4.04 -15.50 -3.93
C GLY A 177 -5.24 -15.26 -3.01
N GLY A 178 -5.75 -14.03 -2.93
CA GLY A 178 -7.03 -13.72 -2.31
C GLY A 178 -8.22 -14.15 -3.18
N LYS A 179 -9.33 -14.46 -2.54
CA LYS A 179 -10.61 -14.74 -3.21
C LYS A 179 -11.31 -13.43 -3.56
N PHE A 180 -12.06 -13.45 -4.66
CA PHE A 180 -12.93 -12.33 -5.00
C PHE A 180 -14.14 -12.30 -4.05
N GLN A 181 -14.45 -11.13 -3.51
CA GLN A 181 -15.62 -10.95 -2.67
C GLN A 181 -16.89 -10.92 -3.52
N VAL A 182 -17.90 -11.69 -3.13
CA VAL A 182 -19.20 -11.73 -3.82
C VAL A 182 -20.28 -11.18 -2.88
N PRO A 183 -20.53 -9.86 -2.90
CA PRO A 183 -21.61 -9.28 -2.11
C PRO A 183 -22.99 -9.64 -2.67
N PRO A 184 -24.07 -9.40 -1.92
CA PRO A 184 -25.42 -9.62 -2.42
C PRO A 184 -25.68 -8.84 -3.72
N ALA A 185 -26.10 -9.53 -4.77
CA ALA A 185 -26.54 -8.93 -6.02
C ALA A 185 -27.77 -8.03 -5.81
N THR A 186 -27.71 -6.79 -6.30
CA THR A 186 -28.79 -5.80 -6.36
C THR A 186 -29.30 -5.54 -7.78
N ALA A 187 -28.64 -6.10 -8.80
CA ALA A 187 -28.99 -5.95 -10.22
C ALA A 187 -28.88 -7.27 -11.01
N SER A 188 -29.55 -7.36 -12.15
CA SER A 188 -29.74 -8.62 -12.91
C SER A 188 -28.46 -9.26 -13.47
N ASN A 189 -27.40 -8.48 -13.67
CA ASN A 189 -26.15 -8.95 -14.28
C ASN A 189 -24.99 -9.06 -13.25
N GLN A 190 -25.29 -9.02 -11.96
CA GLN A 190 -24.29 -9.20 -10.90
C GLN A 190 -24.15 -10.68 -10.50
N ALA A 191 -22.97 -11.04 -9.99
CA ALA A 191 -22.75 -12.35 -9.40
C ALA A 191 -23.65 -12.52 -8.15
N VAL A 192 -24.38 -13.63 -8.09
CA VAL A 192 -25.31 -13.96 -7.00
C VAL A 192 -24.57 -14.77 -5.95
N ASN A 193 -24.63 -14.38 -4.68
CA ASN A 193 -24.02 -15.16 -3.60
C ASN A 193 -24.87 -16.42 -3.28
N LEU A 194 -24.29 -17.37 -2.53
CA LEU A 194 -24.98 -18.63 -2.21
C LEU A 194 -26.31 -18.41 -1.49
N GLY A 195 -26.40 -17.42 -0.59
CA GLY A 195 -27.63 -17.10 0.13
C GLY A 195 -28.77 -16.67 -0.80
N GLN A 196 -28.44 -15.92 -1.85
CA GLN A 196 -29.40 -15.47 -2.85
C GLN A 196 -29.76 -16.56 -3.87
N SER A 197 -28.80 -17.43 -4.24
CA SER A 197 -29.08 -18.53 -5.18
C SER A 197 -30.02 -19.59 -4.59
N VAL A 198 -29.98 -19.78 -3.26
CA VAL A 198 -30.91 -20.68 -2.58
C VAL A 198 -32.25 -20.04 -2.26
N ALA A 199 -32.37 -18.71 -2.25
CA ALA A 199 -33.61 -17.96 -1.96
C ALA A 199 -34.40 -18.50 -0.72
N GLY A 200 -33.69 -18.98 0.31
CA GLY A 200 -34.25 -19.63 1.49
C GLY A 200 -34.72 -21.09 1.33
N GLY A 201 -34.54 -21.69 0.15
CA GLY A 201 -34.75 -23.10 -0.15
C GLY A 201 -33.62 -24.02 0.33
N THR A 202 -33.84 -25.33 0.26
CA THR A 202 -32.84 -26.35 0.61
C THR A 202 -32.18 -26.89 -0.65
N LEU A 203 -30.84 -26.90 -0.70
CA LEU A 203 -30.10 -27.62 -1.72
C LEU A 203 -30.08 -29.11 -1.37
N LEU A 204 -30.50 -29.95 -2.31
CA LEU A 204 -30.45 -31.40 -2.18
C LEU A 204 -29.48 -31.94 -3.24
N ASP A 205 -28.42 -32.62 -2.82
CA ASP A 205 -27.52 -33.33 -3.74
C ASP A 205 -28.22 -34.58 -4.29
N LEU A 206 -28.46 -34.57 -5.60
CA LEU A 206 -29.15 -35.65 -6.31
C LEU A 206 -28.20 -36.61 -7.01
N THR A 207 -26.87 -36.47 -6.83
CA THR A 207 -25.85 -37.25 -7.52
C THR A 207 -26.05 -38.76 -7.33
N ALA A 208 -26.44 -39.19 -6.13
CA ALA A 208 -26.74 -40.60 -5.83
C ALA A 208 -28.15 -41.06 -6.27
N SER A 209 -29.04 -40.14 -6.70
CA SER A 209 -30.45 -40.41 -7.04
C SER A 209 -30.79 -40.20 -8.52
N ARG A 210 -29.78 -40.13 -9.41
CA ARG A 210 -29.97 -39.93 -10.87
C ARG A 210 -30.50 -41.19 -11.58
N SER A 211 -31.57 -41.82 -11.10
CA SER A 211 -32.25 -42.90 -11.82
C SER A 211 -33.45 -42.38 -12.60
N LEU A 212 -33.63 -42.90 -13.81
CA LEU A 212 -34.81 -42.62 -14.64
C LEU A 212 -36.07 -43.04 -13.88
N GLY A 213 -37.06 -42.14 -13.82
CA GLY A 213 -38.31 -42.37 -13.10
C GLY A 213 -38.32 -41.89 -11.64
N THR A 214 -37.25 -41.27 -11.14
CA THR A 214 -37.23 -40.68 -9.78
C THR A 214 -38.22 -39.51 -9.67
N THR A 215 -39.08 -39.55 -8.65
CA THR A 215 -40.03 -38.47 -8.34
C THR A 215 -39.43 -37.53 -7.29
N TYR A 216 -39.44 -36.22 -7.60
CA TYR A 216 -38.87 -35.18 -6.74
C TYR A 216 -39.96 -34.31 -6.11
N THR A 217 -40.52 -34.73 -4.97
CA THR A 217 -41.56 -33.95 -4.27
C THR A 217 -41.02 -32.66 -3.65
N ASN A 218 -41.77 -31.57 -3.77
CA ASN A 218 -41.51 -30.31 -3.07
C ASN A 218 -42.50 -30.18 -1.90
N SER A 219 -42.08 -30.59 -0.70
CA SER A 219 -42.93 -30.60 0.50
C SER A 219 -42.93 -29.28 1.28
N THR A 220 -42.06 -28.36 0.90
CA THR A 220 -41.93 -27.02 1.49
C THR A 220 -42.41 -26.01 0.45
N ALA A 221 -43.21 -25.01 0.80
CA ALA A 221 -43.74 -24.02 -0.15
C ALA A 221 -42.68 -23.05 -0.75
N ARG A 222 -41.45 -23.54 -0.97
CA ARG A 222 -40.27 -22.82 -1.44
C ARG A 222 -39.85 -23.35 -2.81
N PRO A 223 -39.20 -22.55 -3.67
CA PRO A 223 -38.75 -23.00 -4.98
C PRO A 223 -37.79 -24.19 -4.89
N LYS A 224 -37.95 -25.16 -5.79
CA LYS A 224 -37.07 -26.33 -5.95
C LYS A 224 -36.42 -26.28 -7.33
N ILE A 225 -35.10 -26.23 -7.37
CA ILE A 225 -34.30 -26.27 -8.60
C ILE A 225 -33.82 -27.70 -8.81
N VAL A 226 -34.14 -28.30 -9.96
CA VAL A 226 -33.66 -29.63 -10.37
C VAL A 226 -32.93 -29.47 -11.69
N MET A 227 -31.62 -29.73 -11.71
CA MET A 227 -30.82 -29.73 -12.94
C MET A 227 -30.62 -31.17 -13.42
N ILE A 228 -31.11 -31.47 -14.62
CA ILE A 228 -30.95 -32.77 -15.28
C ILE A 228 -30.09 -32.55 -16.51
N SER A 229 -28.86 -33.08 -16.51
CA SER A 229 -28.03 -33.13 -17.71
C SER A 229 -28.27 -34.45 -18.44
N VAL A 230 -28.67 -34.36 -19.71
CA VAL A 230 -28.73 -35.50 -20.63
C VAL A 230 -27.35 -35.57 -21.29
N ILE A 231 -26.63 -36.67 -21.07
CA ILE A 231 -25.44 -36.99 -21.87
C ILE A 231 -25.94 -37.50 -23.23
#